data_AF-A0A0F9DD40-F1
#
_entry.id   AF-A0A0F9DD40-F1
#
_cell.length_a   1.000
_cell.length_b   1.000
_cell.length_c   1.000
_cell.angle_alpha   90.00
_cell.angle_beta   90.00
_cell.angle_gamma   90.00
#
_symmetry.space_group_name_H-M   'P 1'
#
loop_
_entity.id
_entity.type
_entity.pdbx_description
1 polymer ?
#
loop_
_entity_poly.entity_id
_entity_poly.type
_entity_poly.pdbx_seq_one_letter_code
_entity_poly.pdbx_strand_id
1 'polypeptide(L)'
;MIPMLARVYNGKLPPGKWLVEPKLDGIRAIWDGNSFRSRSGKLLRNPADVATHLRVCSAHAELDGELFAGDWGSTQSTVKKDTPSHGEVTYFVFDILSLY
;
A
#
# COMPACT_ATOMS: atom_id res chain seq x y z
N MET A 1 -4.58 0.23 13.18
CA MET A 1 -3.38 -0.64 13.26
C MET A 1 -2.13 0.18 12.96
N ILE A 2 -0.95 -0.19 13.47
CA ILE A 2 0.34 0.45 13.15
C ILE A 2 1.13 -0.52 12.27
N PRO A 3 1.38 -0.20 10.98
CA PRO A 3 2.06 -1.12 10.08
C PRO A 3 3.57 -1.24 10.40
N MET A 4 4.17 -2.39 10.08
CA MET A 4 5.56 -2.70 10.39
C MET A 4 6.53 -1.73 9.69
N LEU A 5 7.60 -1.30 10.38
CA LEU A 5 8.68 -0.52 9.75
C LEU A 5 9.92 -1.38 9.53
N ALA A 6 10.50 -1.24 8.35
CA ALA A 6 11.80 -1.81 8.06
C ALA A 6 12.88 -1.22 8.98
N ARG A 7 13.80 -2.06 9.42
CA ARG A 7 15.01 -1.63 10.13
C ARG A 7 16.11 -1.31 9.14
N VAL A 8 17.05 -0.44 9.52
CA VAL A 8 18.23 -0.16 8.72
C VAL A 8 19.07 -1.43 8.57
N TYR A 9 19.39 -1.77 7.33
CA TYR A 9 20.27 -2.89 7.03
C TYR A 9 21.70 -2.57 7.50
N ASN A 10 22.29 -3.45 8.31
CA ASN A 10 23.61 -3.25 8.90
C ASN A 10 24.72 -4.08 8.21
N GLY A 11 24.48 -4.54 6.98
CA GLY A 11 25.43 -5.39 6.24
C GLY A 11 25.34 -6.87 6.56
N LYS A 12 24.45 -7.29 7.48
CA LYS A 12 24.24 -8.72 7.79
C LYS A 12 22.76 -9.02 8.00
N LEU A 13 22.26 -10.02 7.29
CA LEU A 13 20.94 -10.59 7.57
C LEU A 13 21.07 -11.64 8.68
N PRO A 14 20.11 -11.72 9.62
CA PRO A 14 20.01 -12.86 10.52
C PRO A 14 19.94 -14.20 9.74
N PRO A 15 20.41 -15.31 10.33
CA PRO A 15 20.28 -16.63 9.70
C PRO A 15 18.82 -16.95 9.38
N GLY A 16 18.54 -17.45 8.18
CA GLY A 16 17.19 -17.78 7.75
C GLY A 16 17.03 -17.73 6.23
N LYS A 17 15.78 -17.93 5.78
CA LYS A 17 15.36 -17.69 4.40
C LYS A 17 14.67 -16.34 4.33
N TRP A 18 14.97 -15.58 3.29
CA TRP A 18 14.48 -14.22 3.10
C TRP A 18 13.78 -14.12 1.75
N LEU A 19 12.65 -13.42 1.73
CA LEU A 19 12.04 -12.93 0.51
C LEU A 19 12.59 -11.53 0.23
N VAL A 20 12.83 -11.24 -1.05
CA VAL A 20 13.31 -9.93 -1.51
C VAL A 20 12.33 -9.43 -2.53
N GLU A 21 11.84 -8.21 -2.32
CA GLU A 21 10.84 -7.58 -3.16
C GLU A 21 11.35 -6.21 -3.64
N PRO A 22 10.89 -5.72 -4.80
CA PRO A 22 11.21 -4.38 -5.26
C PRO A 22 10.72 -3.33 -4.27
N LYS A 23 11.61 -2.40 -3.88
CA LYS A 23 11.20 -1.22 -3.09
C LYS A 23 10.71 -0.13 -4.05
N LEU A 24 9.39 0.05 -4.10
CA LEU A 24 8.78 1.17 -4.82
C LEU A 24 8.92 2.48 -4.03
N ASP A 25 8.93 3.59 -4.77
CA ASP A 25 8.94 4.95 -4.22
C ASP A 25 7.58 5.60 -4.47
N GLY A 26 6.57 5.12 -3.74
CA GLY A 26 5.18 5.49 -3.89
C GLY A 26 4.57 6.05 -2.60
N ILE A 27 3.27 5.80 -2.38
CA ILE A 27 2.63 6.09 -1.10
C ILE A 27 2.19 4.80 -0.43
N ARG A 28 2.80 4.49 0.71
CA ARG A 28 2.36 3.38 1.55
C ARG A 28 0.90 3.54 1.98
N ALA A 29 0.10 2.52 1.72
CA ALA A 29 -1.31 2.48 2.03
C ALA A 29 -1.69 1.13 2.64
N ILE A 30 -2.60 1.19 3.61
CA ILE A 30 -3.19 0.03 4.26
C ILE A 30 -4.63 -0.09 3.77
N TRP A 31 -4.97 -1.25 3.22
CA TRP A 31 -6.34 -1.61 2.90
C TRP A 31 -6.99 -2.23 4.14
N ASP A 32 -8.07 -1.64 4.66
CA ASP A 32 -8.77 -2.13 5.86
C ASP A 32 -9.99 -3.03 5.57
N GLY A 33 -10.03 -3.67 4.39
CA GLY A 33 -11.20 -4.40 3.89
C GLY A 33 -12.25 -3.50 3.22
N ASN A 34 -12.15 -2.19 3.40
CA ASN A 34 -13.13 -1.22 2.91
C ASN A 34 -12.48 0.04 2.28
N SER A 35 -11.41 0.55 2.86
CA SER A 35 -10.82 1.82 2.48
C SER A 35 -9.30 1.83 2.63
N PHE A 36 -8.64 2.73 1.90
CA PHE A 36 -7.22 2.95 2.06
C PHE A 36 -6.91 3.96 3.17
N ARG A 37 -5.92 3.64 4.00
CA ARG A 37 -5.37 4.54 5.00
C ARG A 37 -3.88 4.68 4.82
N SER A 38 -3.37 5.90 4.94
CA SER A 38 -1.93 6.13 5.06
C SER A 38 -1.38 5.50 6.36
N ARG A 39 -0.05 5.43 6.46
CA ARG A 39 0.63 5.00 7.70
C ARG A 39 0.18 5.74 8.96
N SER A 40 -0.17 7.02 8.87
CA SER A 40 -0.65 7.81 10.02
C SER A 40 -2.17 7.70 10.27
N GLY A 41 -2.87 6.82 9.54
CA GLY A 41 -4.30 6.61 9.67
C GLY A 41 -5.18 7.56 8.87
N LYS A 42 -4.60 8.53 8.14
CA LYS A 42 -5.37 9.42 7.25
C LYS A 42 -6.02 8.62 6.12
N LEU A 43 -7.31 8.84 5.89
CA LEU A 43 -8.05 8.27 4.77
C LEU A 43 -7.45 8.73 3.43
N LEU A 44 -7.21 7.78 2.54
CA LEU A 44 -6.79 8.01 1.15
C LEU A 44 -8.00 7.75 0.25
N ARG A 45 -8.50 8.79 -0.41
CA ARG A 45 -9.71 8.72 -1.26
C ARG A 45 -9.42 8.19 -2.65
N ASN A 46 -8.15 8.12 -3.02
CA ASN A 46 -7.67 7.72 -4.32
C ASN A 46 -6.59 6.65 -4.11
N PRO A 47 -6.58 5.51 -4.83
CA PRO A 47 -7.37 5.10 -6.01
C PRO A 47 -8.77 4.50 -5.75
N ALA A 48 -9.80 5.04 -6.42
CA ALA A 48 -11.19 4.59 -6.23
C ALA A 48 -11.52 3.28 -6.99
N ASP A 49 -10.95 3.08 -8.18
CA ASP A 49 -11.06 1.84 -8.94
C ASP A 49 -10.40 0.66 -8.23
N VAL A 50 -9.18 0.85 -7.73
CA VAL A 50 -8.48 -0.17 -6.95
C VAL A 50 -9.25 -0.50 -5.67
N ALA A 51 -9.75 0.51 -4.95
CA ALA A 51 -10.58 0.28 -3.76
C ALA A 51 -11.86 -0.50 -4.11
N THR A 52 -12.48 -0.20 -5.24
CA THR A 52 -13.65 -0.95 -5.73
C THR A 52 -13.30 -2.40 -6.01
N HIS A 53 -12.17 -2.66 -6.67
CA HIS A 53 -11.70 -4.01 -6.96
C HIS A 53 -11.40 -4.81 -5.68
N LEU A 54 -10.69 -4.21 -4.72
CA LEU A 54 -10.34 -4.87 -3.46
C LEU A 54 -11.55 -5.19 -2.58
N ARG A 55 -12.62 -4.38 -2.62
CA ARG A 55 -13.88 -4.71 -1.92
C ARG A 55 -14.50 -6.01 -2.43
N VAL A 56 -14.26 -6.37 -3.68
CA VAL A 56 -14.79 -7.62 -4.25
C VAL A 56 -13.85 -8.78 -3.93
N CYS A 57 -12.55 -8.60 -4.09
CA CYS A 57 -11.58 -9.69 -4.04
C CYS A 57 -10.95 -9.93 -2.66
N SER A 58 -10.98 -8.94 -1.76
CA SER A 58 -10.22 -8.95 -0.50
C SER A 58 -10.90 -8.15 0.62
N ALA A 59 -12.23 -8.24 0.72
CA ALA A 59 -12.98 -7.62 1.82
C ALA A 59 -12.70 -8.25 3.20
N HIS A 60 -12.15 -9.46 3.21
CA HIS A 60 -11.88 -10.27 4.42
C HIS A 60 -10.41 -10.18 4.86
N ALA A 61 -9.63 -9.23 4.35
CA ALA A 61 -8.23 -9.09 4.70
C ALA A 61 -7.83 -7.63 4.88
N GLU A 62 -6.89 -7.41 5.80
CA GLU A 62 -6.12 -6.16 5.83
C GLU A 62 -4.81 -6.36 5.08
N LEU A 63 -4.54 -5.50 4.11
CA LEU A 63 -3.37 -5.59 3.25
C LEU A 63 -2.46 -4.39 3.47
N ASP A 64 -1.15 -4.61 3.44
CA ASP A 64 -0.12 -3.58 3.42
C ASP A 64 0.54 -3.54 2.04
N GLY A 65 0.68 -2.34 1.50
CA GLY A 65 1.18 -2.17 0.15
C GLY A 65 1.57 -0.75 -0.18
N GLU A 66 2.01 -0.57 -1.41
CA GLU A 66 2.40 0.72 -1.96
C GLU A 66 1.48 1.11 -3.12
N LEU A 67 0.88 2.29 -3.05
CA LEU A 67 0.23 2.93 -4.19
C LEU A 67 1.32 3.54 -5.08
N PHE A 68 1.31 3.21 -6.37
CA PHE A 68 2.37 3.62 -7.28
C PHE A 68 1.84 3.98 -8.68
N ALA A 69 2.31 5.10 -9.21
CA ALA A 69 1.95 5.66 -10.51
C ALA A 69 3.19 5.93 -11.39
N GLY A 70 4.20 5.04 -11.33
CA GLY A 70 5.42 5.12 -12.15
C GLY A 70 6.57 5.92 -11.51
N ASP A 71 6.27 7.02 -10.82
CA ASP A 71 7.26 7.80 -10.07
C ASP A 71 6.65 8.48 -8.82
N TRP A 72 7.50 8.97 -7.91
CA TRP A 72 7.08 9.62 -6.67
C TRP A 72 6.19 10.85 -6.92
N GLY A 73 6.55 11.71 -7.87
CA GLY A 73 5.84 12.95 -8.17
C GLY A 73 4.43 12.70 -8.71
N SER A 74 4.31 11.79 -9.67
CA SER A 74 3.05 11.33 -10.23
C SER A 74 2.18 10.65 -9.16
N THR A 75 2.77 9.74 -8.37
CA THR A 75 2.06 9.04 -7.29
C THR A 75 1.52 10.02 -6.26
N GLN A 76 2.37 10.94 -5.78
CA GLN A 76 1.99 11.92 -4.79
C GLN A 76 0.88 12.84 -5.30
N SER A 77 1.00 13.29 -6.55
CA SER A 77 0.02 14.16 -7.19
C SER A 77 -1.32 13.48 -7.34
N THR A 78 -1.34 12.19 -7.69
CA THR A 78 -2.60 11.46 -7.88
C THR A 78 -3.24 11.08 -6.55
N VAL A 79 -2.52 10.45 -5.61
CA VAL A 79 -3.10 9.96 -4.35
C VAL A 79 -3.60 11.10 -3.43
N LYS A 80 -3.00 12.30 -3.52
CA LYS A 80 -3.41 13.46 -2.71
C LYS A 80 -4.58 14.26 -3.28
N LYS A 81 -5.01 14.02 -4.52
CA LYS A 81 -6.20 14.68 -5.08
C LYS A 81 -7.45 14.22 -4.33
N ASP A 82 -8.35 15.15 -4.05
CA ASP A 82 -9.67 14.83 -3.49
C ASP A 82 -10.62 14.29 -4.57
N THR A 83 -10.34 14.59 -5.85
CA THR A 83 -11.06 14.03 -6.98
C THR A 83 -10.58 12.59 -7.25
N PRO A 84 -11.48 11.60 -7.33
CA PRO A 84 -11.13 10.24 -7.70
C PRO A 84 -10.42 10.19 -9.07
N SER A 85 -9.34 9.40 -9.18
CA SER A 85 -8.71 9.04 -10.45
C SER A 85 -8.90 7.55 -10.73
N HIS A 86 -8.90 7.18 -12.01
CA HIS A 86 -8.99 5.80 -12.48
C HIS A 86 -7.81 5.47 -13.38
N GLY A 87 -7.25 4.27 -13.24
CA GLY A 87 -6.17 3.74 -14.10
C GLY A 87 -4.78 4.36 -13.91
N GLU A 88 -4.64 5.40 -13.09
CA GLU A 88 -3.37 6.10 -12.88
C GLU A 88 -2.50 5.45 -11.78
N VAL A 89 -3.07 4.59 -10.93
CA VAL A 89 -2.39 4.05 -9.75
C VAL A 89 -2.59 2.55 -9.67
N THR A 90 -1.51 1.82 -9.40
CA THR A 90 -1.55 0.41 -9.05
C THR A 90 -1.22 0.24 -7.57
N TYR A 91 -1.89 -0.70 -6.89
CA TYR A 91 -1.59 -1.07 -5.52
C TYR A 91 -0.75 -2.35 -5.48
N PHE A 92 0.51 -2.21 -5.11
CA PHE A 92 1.45 -3.32 -4.98
C PHE A 92 1.44 -3.79 -3.53
N VAL A 93 0.69 -4.86 -3.27
CA VAL A 93 0.61 -5.53 -1.96
C VAL A 93 1.91 -6.28 -1.70
N PHE A 94 2.48 -6.10 -0.51
CA PHE A 94 3.67 -6.83 -0.06
C PHE A 94 3.44 -7.58 1.26
N ASP A 95 2.34 -7.33 1.98
CA ASP A 95 2.03 -8.07 3.20
C ASP A 95 0.52 -8.18 3.46
N ILE A 96 0.14 -9.17 4.27
CA ILE A 96 -1.20 -9.35 4.82
C ILE A 96 -1.11 -9.14 6.32
N LEU A 97 -1.79 -8.13 6.83
CA LEU A 97 -1.75 -7.77 8.25
C LEU A 97 -2.72 -8.60 9.08
N SER A 98 -3.89 -8.93 8.51
CA SER A 98 -4.89 -9.79 9.15
C SER A 98 -5.82 -10.42 8.11
N LEU A 99 -6.45 -11.52 8.51
CA LEU A 99 -7.53 -12.19 7.80
C LEU A 99 -8.73 -12.29 8.75
N TYR A 100 -9.94 -12.12 8.21
CA TYR A 100 -11.21 -12.13 8.93
C TYR A 100 -12.14 -13.24 8.44
#